data_AF-A0A5J4WLX2-F1
#
_entry.id   AF-A0A5J4WLX2-F1
#
_cell.length_a   1.000
_cell.length_b   1.000
_cell.length_c   1.000
_cell.angle_alpha   90.00
_cell.angle_beta   90.00
_cell.angle_gamma   90.00
#
_symmetry.space_group_name_H-M   'P 1'
#
loop_
_entity.id
_entity.type
_entity.pdbx_description
1 polymer ?
#
loop_
_entity_poly.entity_id
_entity_poly.type
_entity_poly.pdbx_seq_one_letter_code
_entity_poly.pdbx_strand_id
1 'polypeptide(L)'
;MELPRIHPPFSLLSTVLKKIREDRIEAVIVAPQWPGQISHTKLVNQYVQSLMLNQSNEILEPVTSLIMKNLKLHPDKLCCFLMDRRPEKQEDSQEIF
;
A
#
# COMPACT_ATOMS: atom_id res chain seq x y z
N MET A 1 -21.98 6.09 -3.70
CA MET A 1 -21.38 4.75 -3.79
C MET A 1 -20.35 4.67 -2.67
N GLU A 2 -20.41 3.65 -1.81
CA GLU A 2 -19.43 3.48 -0.73
C GLU A 2 -18.28 2.61 -1.23
N LEU A 3 -17.04 3.02 -0.96
CA LEU A 3 -15.84 2.25 -1.28
C LEU A 3 -15.38 1.44 -0.07
N PRO A 4 -14.98 0.17 -0.23
CA PRO A 4 -14.38 -0.60 0.84
C PRO A 4 -13.10 0.08 1.32
N ARG A 5 -13.00 0.26 2.64
CA ARG A 5 -11.79 0.72 3.32
C ARG A 5 -11.03 -0.49 3.83
N ILE A 6 -9.86 -0.73 3.28
CA ILE A 6 -9.08 -1.94 3.55
C ILE A 6 -7.83 -1.53 4.32
N HIS A 7 -7.66 -2.15 5.49
CA HIS A 7 -6.52 -1.96 6.39
C HIS A 7 -5.72 -3.27 6.45
N PRO A 8 -5.00 -3.64 5.39
CA PRO A 8 -4.37 -4.94 5.32
C PRO A 8 -3.24 -5.03 6.36
N PRO A 9 -3.10 -6.17 7.05
CA PRO A 9 -1.89 -6.47 7.80
C PRO A 9 -0.67 -6.36 6.90
N PHE A 10 0.43 -5.83 7.44
CA PHE A 10 1.61 -5.52 6.64
C PHE A 10 2.14 -6.72 5.83
N SER A 11 2.16 -7.90 6.47
CA SER A 11 2.57 -9.17 5.85
C SER A 11 1.69 -9.62 4.68
N LEU A 12 0.45 -9.14 4.62
CA LEU A 12 -0.54 -9.52 3.61
C LEU A 12 -0.78 -8.43 2.57
N LEU A 13 -0.13 -7.27 2.68
CA LEU A 13 -0.35 -6.13 1.79
C LEU A 13 -0.23 -6.53 0.32
N SER A 14 0.85 -7.22 -0.07
CA SER A 14 1.05 -7.68 -1.44
C SER A 14 -0.06 -8.62 -1.95
N THR A 15 -0.54 -9.52 -1.09
CA THR A 15 -1.62 -10.46 -1.42
C THR A 15 -2.94 -9.75 -1.58
N VAL A 16 -3.23 -8.78 -0.70
CA VAL A 16 -4.44 -7.96 -0.76
C VAL A 16 -4.46 -7.08 -2.01
N LEU A 17 -3.35 -6.41 -2.33
CA LEU A 17 -3.23 -5.62 -3.56
C LEU A 17 -3.47 -6.48 -4.80
N LYS A 18 -2.84 -7.66 -4.86
CA LYS A 18 -3.04 -8.62 -5.95
C LYS A 18 -4.51 -8.99 -6.11
N LYS A 19 -5.20 -9.31 -5.01
CA LYS A 19 -6.61 -9.71 -5.04
C LYS A 19 -7.54 -8.56 -5.43
N ILE A 20 -7.32 -7.36 -4.92
CA ILE A 20 -8.07 -6.15 -5.31
C ILE A 20 -7.98 -5.93 -6.82
N ARG A 21 -6.81 -6.17 -7.40
CA ARG A 21 -6.59 -6.07 -8.84
C ARG A 21 -7.26 -7.18 -9.63
N GLU A 22 -7.09 -8.44 -9.22
CA GLU A 22 -7.71 -9.61 -9.87
C GLU A 22 -9.24 -9.49 -9.89
N ASP A 23 -9.82 -9.09 -8.77
CA ASP A 23 -11.27 -8.94 -8.59
C ASP A 23 -11.79 -7.59 -9.12
N ARG A 24 -10.90 -6.72 -9.64
CA ARG A 24 -11.20 -5.36 -10.15
C ARG A 24 -12.02 -4.53 -9.15
N ILE A 25 -11.61 -4.59 -7.89
CA ILE A 25 -12.27 -3.90 -6.79
C ILE A 25 -11.73 -2.47 -6.73
N GLU A 26 -12.64 -1.50 -6.72
CA GLU A 26 -12.30 -0.13 -6.36
C GLU A 26 -12.27 -0.02 -4.84
N ALA A 27 -11.15 0.38 -4.26
CA ALA A 27 -10.96 0.36 -2.82
C ALA A 27 -10.06 1.51 -2.35
N VAL A 28 -10.28 1.93 -1.10
CA VAL A 28 -9.34 2.80 -0.40
C VAL A 28 -8.48 1.94 0.51
N ILE A 29 -7.17 1.93 0.26
CA ILE A 29 -6.19 1.21 1.07
C ILE A 29 -5.47 2.21 1.97
N VAL A 30 -5.42 1.95 3.27
CA VAL A 30 -4.60 2.74 4.19
C VAL A 30 -3.34 1.97 4.49
N ALA A 31 -2.19 2.52 4.12
CA ALA A 31 -0.90 1.90 4.33
C ALA A 31 0.18 2.97 4.58
N PRO A 32 1.25 2.64 5.31
CA PRO A 32 2.40 3.52 5.44
C PRO A 32 3.18 3.63 4.12
N GLN A 33 3.71 4.82 3.84
CA GLN A 33 4.55 5.12 2.69
C GLN A 33 5.98 4.65 2.98
N TRP A 34 6.31 3.40 2.63
CA TRP A 34 7.63 2.81 2.87
C TRP A 34 8.42 2.63 1.56
N PRO A 35 9.15 3.65 1.07
CA PRO A 35 9.87 3.60 -0.20
C PRO A 35 10.92 2.48 -0.29
N GLY A 36 11.41 1.98 0.85
CA GLY A 36 12.35 0.83 0.90
C GLY A 36 11.70 -0.55 0.78
N GLN A 37 10.37 -0.66 0.71
CA GLN A 37 9.64 -1.93 0.65
C GLN A 37 9.19 -2.25 -0.77
N ILE A 38 9.43 -3.49 -1.22
CA ILE A 38 9.00 -3.96 -2.55
C ILE A 38 7.47 -3.84 -2.72
N SER A 39 6.71 -4.05 -1.65
CA SER A 39 5.26 -3.89 -1.65
C SER A 39 4.81 -2.45 -1.89
N HIS A 40 5.62 -1.45 -1.50
CA HIS A 40 5.32 -0.04 -1.74
C HIS A 40 5.43 0.32 -3.21
N THR A 41 6.45 -0.15 -3.93
CA THR A 41 6.56 0.08 -5.38
C THR A 41 5.37 -0.52 -6.13
N LYS A 42 4.93 -1.73 -5.75
CA LYS A 42 3.72 -2.36 -6.31
C LYS A 42 2.46 -1.54 -6.03
N LEU A 43 2.36 -1.02 -4.82
CA LEU A 43 1.24 -0.17 -4.41
C LEU A 43 1.25 1.15 -5.18
N VAL A 44 2.42 1.77 -5.38
CA VAL A 44 2.61 3.02 -6.12
C VAL A 44 2.24 2.91 -7.59
N ASN A 45 2.61 1.81 -8.23
CA ASN A 45 2.29 1.57 -9.64
C ASN A 45 0.80 1.28 -9.88
N GLN A 46 0.05 0.90 -8.84
CA GLN A 46 -1.34 0.45 -8.97
C GLN A 46 -2.38 1.49 -8.51
N TYR A 47 -2.02 2.46 -7.67
CA TYR A 47 -2.97 3.49 -7.24
C TYR A 47 -3.13 4.60 -8.28
N VAL A 48 -4.30 5.23 -8.26
CA VAL A 48 -4.58 6.42 -9.08
C VAL A 48 -4.26 7.71 -8.34
N GLN A 49 -4.52 7.71 -7.04
CA GLN A 49 -4.35 8.86 -6.18
C GLN A 49 -3.94 8.42 -4.78
N SER A 50 -3.14 9.27 -4.13
CA SER A 50 -2.82 9.12 -2.71
C SER A 50 -3.15 10.40 -1.95
N LEU A 51 -3.51 10.24 -0.67
CA LEU A 51 -3.73 11.33 0.28
C LEU A 51 -2.93 11.02 1.54
N MET A 52 -2.04 11.93 1.94
CA MET A 52 -1.33 11.82 3.22
C MET A 52 -2.31 12.07 4.37
N LEU A 53 -2.28 11.19 5.36
CA LEU A 53 -3.05 11.32 6.60
C LEU A 53 -2.23 12.04 7.67
N ASN A 54 -1.17 11.39 8.19
CA ASN A 54 -0.22 11.97 9.15
C ASN A 54 1.03 11.06 9.29
N GLN A 55 1.95 11.32 10.22
CA GLN A 55 3.06 10.41 10.51
C GLN A 55 2.58 9.11 11.18
N SER A 56 3.18 7.97 10.81
CA SER A 56 2.74 6.64 11.27
C SER A 56 2.89 6.44 12.78
N ASN A 57 3.93 7.01 13.39
CA ASN A 57 4.16 7.00 14.84
C ASN A 57 3.15 7.82 15.64
N GLU A 58 2.43 8.73 14.99
CA GLU A 58 1.37 9.52 15.65
C GLU A 58 0.01 8.80 15.63
N ILE A 59 -0.17 7.83 14.72
CA ILE A 59 -1.45 7.14 14.51
C ILE A 59 -1.39 5.66 14.93
N LEU A 60 -0.27 4.99 14.69
CA LEU A 60 -0.10 3.56 14.94
C LEU A 60 0.70 3.36 16.23
N GLU A 61 0.12 2.61 17.16
CA GLU A 61 0.88 2.08 18.29
C GLU A 61 1.78 0.92 17.80
N PRO A 62 3.10 0.96 18.06
CA PRO A 62 3.98 -0.15 17.74
C PRO A 62 3.56 -1.40 18.53
N VAL A 63 3.23 -2.48 17.83
CA VAL A 63 2.96 -3.75 18.52
C VAL A 63 4.23 -4.20 19.25
N THR A 64 4.11 -4.68 20.49
CA THR A 64 5.25 -5.09 21.34
C THR A 64 6.19 -6.08 20.65
N SER A 65 5.66 -6.91 19.74
CA SER A 65 6.42 -7.85 18.92
C SER A 65 7.31 -7.19 17.85
N LEU A 66 6.93 -6.03 17.31
CA LEU A 66 7.76 -5.22 16.41
C LEU A 66 8.94 -4.60 17.16
N ILE A 67 8.69 -4.11 18.39
CA ILE A 67 9.72 -3.56 19.29
C ILE A 67 10.74 -4.66 19.64
N MET A 68 10.27 -5.83 20.07
CA MET A 68 11.15 -6.97 20.39
C MET A 68 12.01 -7.43 19.22
N LYS A 69 11.49 -7.34 17.99
CA LYS A 69 12.21 -7.76 16.79
C LYS A 69 13.18 -6.70 16.25
N ASN A 70 13.34 -5.55 16.92
CA ASN A 70 14.10 -4.40 16.42
C ASN A 70 13.72 -3.99 14.99
N LEU A 71 12.47 -4.30 14.58
CA LEU A 71 11.94 -3.85 13.31
C LEU A 71 11.57 -2.39 13.51
N LYS A 72 12.57 -1.51 13.36
CA LYS A 72 12.37 -0.07 13.33
C LYS A 72 11.48 0.21 12.13
N LEU A 73 10.18 0.37 12.37
CA LEU A 73 9.35 1.08 11.42
C LEU A 73 9.92 2.49 11.41
N HIS A 74 10.52 2.90 10.28
CA HIS A 74 10.84 4.30 10.12
C HIS A 74 9.52 5.07 10.29
N PRO A 75 9.51 6.14 11.11
CA PRO A 75 8.37 7.03 11.18
C PRO A 75 8.16 7.56 9.76
N ASP A 76 7.13 7.05 9.11
CA ASP A 76 6.86 7.26 7.70
C ASP A 76 5.42 7.73 7.57
N LYS A 77 5.13 8.43 6.49
CA LYS A 77 3.83 9.05 6.27
C LYS A 77 2.78 7.96 6.07
N LEU A 78 1.71 7.97 6.86
CA LEU A 78 0.54 7.15 6.62
C LEU A 78 -0.27 7.78 5.49
N CYS A 79 -0.62 7.01 4.48
CA CYS A 79 -1.36 7.48 3.32
C CYS A 79 -2.59 6.62 3.05
N CYS A 80 -3.64 7.26 2.56
CA CYS A 80 -4.75 6.62 1.85
C CYS A 80 -4.41 6.52 0.38
N PHE A 81 -4.69 5.37 -0.22
CA PHE A 81 -4.48 5.11 -1.64
C PHE A 81 -5.80 4.69 -2.28
N LEU A 82 -6.17 5.39 -3.34
CA LEU A 82 -7.33 5.02 -4.15
C LEU A 82 -6.88 4.05 -5.24
N MET A 83 -7.36 2.81 -5.14
CA MET A 83 -7.26 1.79 -6.17
C MET A 83 -8.48 1.88 -7.07
N ASP A 84 -8.25 1.94 -8.38
CA ASP A 84 -9.33 1.88 -9.34
C ASP A 84 -9.40 0.53 -10.06
N ARG A 85 -10.43 0.39 -10.89
CA ARG A 85 -10.72 -0.85 -11.61
C ARG A 85 -9.97 -0.97 -12.94
N ARG A 86 -8.97 -0.11 -13.21
CA ARG A 86 -8.35 -0.09 -14.54
C ARG A 86 -7.66 -1.43 -14.82
N PRO A 87 -7.78 -1.95 -16.05
CA PRO A 87 -6.96 -3.08 -16.48
C PRO A 87 -5.48 -2.69 -16.44
N GLU A 88 -4.60 -3.69 -16.40
CA GLU A 88 -3.17 -3.49 -16.63
C GLU A 88 -2.98 -2.60 -17.85
N LYS A 89 -2.36 -1.43 -17.67
CA LYS A 89 -1.61 -0.86 -18.78
C LYS A 89 -0.52 -1.90 -19.01
N GLN A 90 -0.59 -2.57 -20.16
CA GLN A 90 0.51 -3.36 -20.68
C GLN A 90 1.74 -2.44 -20.58
N GLU A 91 2.68 -2.77 -19.69
CA GLU A 91 3.99 -2.14 -19.70
C GLU A 91 4.53 -2.45 -21.09
N ASP A 92 4.63 -1.42 -21.94
CA ASP A 92 5.43 -1.52 -23.16
C ASP A 92 6.81 -1.97 -22.70
N SER A 93 7.15 -3.20 -23.05
CA SER A 93 8.47 -3.77 -22.90
C SER A 93 9.45 -2.91 -23.69
N GLN A 94 9.92 -1.82 -23.11
CA GLN A 94 11.14 -1.18 -23.59
C GLN A 94 12.29 -2.03 -23.07
N GLU A 95 12.59 -3.11 -23.83
CA GLU A 95 13.91 -3.71 -23.87
C GLU A 95 14.91 -2.58 -24.14
N ILE A 96 15.63 -2.19 -23.10
CA ILE A 96 16.80 -1.34 -23.24
C ILE A 96 17.91 -2.27 -23.74
N PHE A 97 18.18 -2.21 -25.04
CA PHE A 97 19.37 -2.79 -25.68
C PHE A 97 20.64 -2.10 -25.21
#